data_AF-A0A3D5AP35-F1
#
_entry.id   AF-A0A3D5AP35-F1
#
_cell.length_a   1.000
_cell.length_b   1.000
_cell.length_c   1.000
_cell.angle_alpha   90.00
_cell.angle_beta   90.00
_cell.angle_gamma   90.00
#
_symmetry.space_group_name_H-M   'P 1'
#
loop_
_entity.id
_entity.type
_entity.pdbx_description
1 polymer ?
#
loop_
_entity_poly.entity_id
_entity_poly.type
_entity_poly.pdbx_seq_one_letter_code
_entity_poly.pdbx_strand_id
1 'polypeptide(L)'
;MPRDVTLVLLDGRVLSSFEVELPWWQEVSGVIEGARAHHGLEISVLRIVETEPGLTNGGKVTYLVETPGMNGAHEDHPLRPDYAKPGGPSRSIEWARSVLDRPITSVEQLRTWNLSAIWRLGTPSGTVWLKQVPRFFAHEAVVLRYLRKPVLLARSEEHPSVL
;
A
#
# COMPACT_ATOMS: atom_id res chain seq x y z
N MET A 1 -12.52 9.68 -15.56
CA MET A 1 -12.93 10.75 -14.64
C MET A 1 -11.91 10.79 -13.51
N PRO A 2 -11.35 11.96 -13.14
CA PRO A 2 -10.46 12.03 -11.99
C PRO A 2 -11.17 11.59 -10.72
N ARG A 3 -10.40 11.35 -9.66
CA ARG A 3 -10.91 11.00 -8.32
C ARG A 3 -10.99 12.26 -7.47
N ASP A 4 -12.09 12.44 -6.76
CA ASP A 4 -12.21 13.38 -5.65
C ASP A 4 -11.90 12.60 -4.35
N VAL A 5 -10.70 12.83 -3.81
CA VAL A 5 -10.10 11.98 -2.77
C VAL A 5 -10.30 12.60 -1.40
N THR A 6 -10.92 11.84 -0.50
CA THR A 6 -10.99 12.15 0.93
C THR A 6 -10.06 11.23 1.71
N LEU A 7 -9.33 11.79 2.69
CA LEU A 7 -8.45 11.03 3.57
C LEU A 7 -9.03 10.97 4.98
N VAL A 8 -9.02 9.77 5.56
CA VAL A 8 -9.32 9.52 6.96
C VAL A 8 -8.03 9.05 7.63
N LEU A 9 -7.59 9.77 8.65
CA LEU A 9 -6.43 9.41 9.45
C LEU A 9 -6.79 8.29 10.44
N LEU A 10 -5.79 7.57 10.96
CA LEU A 10 -6.01 6.50 11.94
C LEU A 10 -6.69 6.95 13.24
N ASP A 11 -6.60 8.24 13.58
CA ASP A 11 -7.29 8.84 14.74
C ASP A 11 -8.74 9.27 14.43
N GLY A 12 -9.24 8.98 13.22
CA GLY A 12 -10.61 9.28 12.79
C GLY A 12 -10.80 10.67 12.20
N ARG A 13 -9.76 11.53 12.18
CA ARG A 13 -9.87 12.84 11.52
C ARG A 13 -10.06 12.68 10.02
N VAL A 14 -11.03 13.41 9.49
CA VAL A 14 -11.31 13.52 8.05
C VAL A 14 -10.71 14.82 7.53
N LEU A 15 -9.95 14.76 6.44
CA LEU A 15 -9.34 15.92 5.80
C LEU A 15 -10.22 16.44 4.65
N SER A 16 -10.02 17.70 4.27
CA SER A 16 -10.68 18.25 3.07
C SER A 16 -10.22 17.51 1.82
N SER A 17 -11.13 17.31 0.86
CA SER A 17 -10.80 16.52 -0.34
C SER A 17 -9.90 17.26 -1.33
N PHE A 18 -9.28 16.50 -2.23
CA PHE A 18 -8.48 17.00 -3.34
C PHE A 18 -8.59 16.09 -4.56
N GLU A 19 -8.33 16.65 -5.74
CA GLU A 19 -8.43 15.90 -7.00
C GLU A 19 -7.15 15.08 -7.28
N VAL A 20 -7.33 13.85 -7.78
CA VAL A 20 -6.24 13.01 -8.30
C VAL A 20 -6.58 12.55 -9.72
N GLU A 21 -5.67 12.82 -10.66
CA GLU A 21 -5.90 12.65 -12.10
C GLU A 21 -6.21 11.18 -12.50
N LEU A 22 -5.38 10.23 -12.04
CA LEU A 22 -5.57 8.83 -12.40
C LEU A 22 -6.87 8.28 -11.79
N PRO A 23 -7.75 7.65 -12.60
CA PRO A 23 -9.08 7.25 -12.15
C PRO A 23 -9.06 6.00 -11.27
N TRP A 24 -8.00 5.19 -11.36
CA TRP A 24 -7.96 3.85 -10.77
C TRP A 24 -7.80 3.91 -9.25
N TRP A 25 -8.81 3.47 -8.50
CA TRP A 25 -8.81 3.55 -7.03
C TRP A 25 -7.64 2.84 -6.37
N GLN A 26 -7.13 1.79 -7.00
CA GLN A 26 -6.01 1.03 -6.48
C GLN A 26 -4.64 1.71 -6.70
N GLU A 27 -4.53 2.73 -7.55
CA GLU A 27 -3.31 3.52 -7.78
C GLU A 27 -3.22 4.62 -6.74
N VAL A 28 -2.19 4.61 -5.89
CA VAL A 28 -2.13 5.51 -4.72
C VAL A 28 -0.99 6.51 -4.75
N SER A 29 -0.09 6.47 -5.73
CA SER A 29 1.00 7.47 -5.85
C SER A 29 0.46 8.90 -5.85
N GLY A 30 -0.54 9.20 -6.68
CA GLY A 30 -1.15 10.53 -6.73
C GLY A 30 -1.94 10.91 -5.47
N VAL A 31 -2.41 9.92 -4.70
CA VAL A 31 -3.05 10.17 -3.39
C VAL A 31 -2.01 10.64 -2.38
N ILE A 32 -0.82 10.03 -2.38
CA ILE A 32 0.28 10.38 -1.48
C ILE A 32 0.86 11.75 -1.84
N GLU A 33 1.08 12.00 -3.14
CA GLU A 33 1.52 13.31 -3.63
C GLU A 33 0.51 14.41 -3.27
N GLY A 34 -0.78 14.15 -3.45
CA GLY A 34 -1.84 15.08 -3.07
C GLY A 34 -1.91 15.31 -1.56
N ALA A 35 -1.76 14.27 -0.73
CA ALA A 35 -1.71 14.43 0.73
C ALA A 35 -0.58 15.35 1.18
N ARG A 36 0.60 15.21 0.55
CA ARG A 36 1.73 16.11 0.80
C ARG A 36 1.43 17.54 0.32
N ALA A 37 0.91 17.70 -0.89
CA ALA A 37 0.67 19.02 -1.49
C ALA A 37 -0.44 19.82 -0.78
N HIS A 38 -1.54 19.16 -0.40
CA HIS A 38 -2.73 19.80 0.16
C HIS A 38 -2.74 19.85 1.69
N HIS A 39 -2.05 18.92 2.36
CA HIS A 39 -2.07 18.81 3.81
C HIS A 39 -0.70 18.82 4.48
N GLY A 40 0.40 18.79 3.71
CA GLY A 40 1.75 18.73 4.27
C GLY A 40 2.04 17.42 5.01
N LEU A 41 1.31 16.34 4.69
CA LEU A 41 1.41 15.06 5.39
C LEU A 41 2.17 14.02 4.57
N GLU A 42 3.10 13.34 5.24
CA GLU A 42 3.64 12.06 4.78
C GLU A 42 2.70 10.95 5.22
N ILE A 43 2.21 10.15 4.25
CA ILE A 43 1.24 9.09 4.51
C ILE A 43 1.63 7.77 3.87
N SER A 44 1.08 6.68 4.41
CA SER A 44 0.86 5.42 3.68
C SER A 44 -0.62 5.15 3.60
N VAL A 45 -1.09 4.70 2.44
CA VAL A 45 -2.49 4.33 2.23
C VAL A 45 -2.72 2.90 2.68
N LEU A 46 -3.65 2.69 3.60
CA LEU A 46 -3.97 1.36 4.12
C LEU A 46 -5.01 0.67 3.25
N ARG A 47 -6.14 1.34 3.00
CA ARG A 47 -7.27 0.77 2.26
C ARG A 47 -8.24 1.84 1.77
N ILE A 48 -9.10 1.44 0.84
CA ILE A 48 -10.32 2.16 0.52
C ILE A 48 -11.34 1.93 1.65
N VAL A 49 -12.04 2.98 2.05
CA VAL A 49 -13.13 2.98 3.03
C VAL A 49 -14.47 3.01 2.32
N GLU A 50 -14.60 3.90 1.35
CA GLU A 50 -15.85 4.16 0.65
C GLU A 50 -15.57 4.62 -0.78
N THR A 51 -16.47 4.30 -1.69
CA THR A 51 -16.44 4.73 -3.09
C THR A 51 -17.83 5.18 -3.50
N GLU A 52 -17.89 6.10 -4.45
CA GLU A 52 -19.14 6.53 -5.06
C GLU A 52 -19.94 5.35 -5.65
N PRO A 53 -21.23 5.18 -5.27
CA PRO A 53 -22.06 4.09 -5.75
C PRO A 53 -22.22 4.10 -7.28
N GLY A 54 -22.13 2.92 -7.89
CA GLY A 54 -22.34 2.74 -9.34
C GLY A 54 -21.12 3.00 -10.21
N LEU A 55 -19.98 3.40 -9.63
CA LEU A 55 -18.71 3.55 -10.36
C LEU A 55 -17.77 2.36 -10.12
N THR A 56 -16.79 2.20 -11.02
CA THR A 56 -15.70 1.22 -10.89
C THR A 56 -14.31 1.89 -10.85
N ASN A 57 -14.26 3.20 -11.14
CA ASN A 57 -13.10 4.08 -11.06
C ASN A 57 -13.58 5.55 -11.05
N GLY A 58 -12.69 6.48 -10.73
CA GLY A 58 -13.01 7.91 -10.64
C GLY A 58 -13.98 8.25 -9.51
N GLY A 59 -14.52 9.46 -9.52
CA GLY A 59 -15.55 9.90 -8.58
C GLY A 59 -15.04 10.06 -7.15
N LYS A 60 -15.97 10.13 -6.21
CA LYS A 60 -15.64 10.26 -4.79
C LYS A 60 -15.06 8.97 -4.25
N VAL A 61 -13.94 9.07 -3.55
CA VAL A 61 -13.30 7.93 -2.89
C VAL A 61 -12.64 8.35 -1.59
N THR A 62 -12.88 7.55 -0.56
CA THR A 62 -12.33 7.77 0.78
C THR A 62 -11.27 6.71 1.07
N TYR A 63 -10.08 7.12 1.48
CA TYR A 63 -9.02 6.21 1.92
C TYR A 63 -8.75 6.34 3.42
N LEU A 64 -8.48 5.21 4.06
CA LEU A 64 -7.86 5.17 5.37
C LEU A 64 -6.34 5.24 5.18
N VAL A 65 -5.69 6.16 5.87
CA VAL A 65 -4.26 6.41 5.77
C VAL A 65 -3.62 6.49 7.16
N GLU A 66 -2.34 6.19 7.21
CA GLU A 66 -1.50 6.39 8.40
C GLU A 66 -0.38 7.37 8.12
N THR A 67 0.00 8.17 9.11
CA THR A 67 1.22 8.99 9.08
C THR A 67 2.28 8.36 9.99
N PRO A 68 3.57 8.62 9.76
CA PRO A 68 4.64 8.17 10.65
C PRO A 68 4.36 8.54 12.12
N GLY A 69 4.56 7.59 13.03
CA GLY A 69 4.39 7.79 14.48
C GLY A 69 2.93 7.87 14.96
N MET A 70 1.94 7.78 14.06
CA MET A 70 0.54 7.78 14.46
C MET A 70 0.12 6.38 14.93
N ASN A 71 -0.35 6.32 16.17
CA ASN A 71 -0.99 5.14 16.73
C ASN A 71 -2.50 5.40 16.78
N GLY A 72 -3.29 4.49 16.22
CA GLY A 72 -4.75 4.54 16.29
C GLY A 72 -5.31 3.14 16.44
N ALA A 73 -6.27 2.99 17.35
CA ALA A 73 -7.07 1.78 17.42
C ALA A 73 -8.14 1.86 16.32
N HIS A 74 -7.95 1.09 15.25
CA HIS A 74 -8.96 0.92 14.22
C HIS A 74 -9.53 -0.49 14.33
N GLU A 75 -10.85 -0.63 14.17
CA GLU A 75 -11.55 -1.92 14.19
C GLU A 75 -10.84 -2.90 13.24
N ASP A 76 -10.28 -3.98 13.79
CA ASP A 76 -9.64 -5.04 13.00
C ASP A 76 -10.68 -5.95 12.35
N HIS A 77 -10.35 -6.51 11.19
CA HIS A 77 -11.22 -7.48 10.51
C HIS A 77 -10.41 -8.75 10.21
N PRO A 78 -10.93 -9.97 10.46
CA PRO A 78 -10.16 -11.20 10.28
C PRO A 78 -9.58 -11.40 8.88
N LEU A 79 -10.29 -10.94 7.85
CA LEU A 79 -9.85 -10.99 6.46
C LEU A 79 -8.95 -9.81 6.05
N ARG A 80 -8.57 -8.94 6.98
CA ARG A 80 -7.73 -7.79 6.67
C ARG A 80 -6.29 -8.25 6.45
N PRO A 81 -5.71 -8.00 5.27
CA PRO A 81 -4.33 -8.34 5.02
C PRO A 81 -3.40 -7.45 5.86
N ASP A 82 -2.24 -7.98 6.24
CA ASP A 82 -1.33 -7.29 7.16
C ASP A 82 -0.80 -5.96 6.64
N TYR A 83 -0.68 -5.80 5.32
CA TYR A 83 -0.28 -4.54 4.68
C TYR A 83 -1.33 -3.43 4.80
N ALA A 84 -2.59 -3.78 5.11
CA ALA A 84 -3.69 -2.82 5.28
C ALA A 84 -4.04 -2.57 6.76
N LYS A 85 -3.27 -3.16 7.70
CA LYS A 85 -3.37 -2.90 9.13
C LYS A 85 -2.45 -1.73 9.52
N PRO A 86 -2.72 -1.03 10.63
CA PRO A 86 -1.79 -0.06 11.20
C PRO A 86 -0.36 -0.61 11.33
N GLY A 87 0.63 0.17 10.89
CA GLY A 87 2.05 -0.18 10.80
C GLY A 87 2.39 -1.26 9.77
N GLY A 88 1.40 -1.76 9.02
CA GLY A 88 1.58 -2.76 7.96
C GLY A 88 2.56 -2.29 6.89
N PRO A 89 2.34 -1.12 6.28
CA PRO A 89 3.29 -0.48 5.37
C PRO A 89 4.72 -0.45 5.92
N SER A 90 4.95 0.08 7.13
CA SER A 90 6.28 0.17 7.73
C SER A 90 6.94 -1.20 7.90
N ARG A 91 6.23 -2.20 8.45
CA ARG A 91 6.73 -3.58 8.59
C ARG A 91 7.14 -4.19 7.25
N SER A 92 6.42 -3.86 6.19
CA SER A 92 6.68 -4.37 4.83
C SER A 92 7.98 -3.82 4.26
N ILE A 93 8.24 -2.52 4.48
CA ILE A 93 9.48 -1.86 4.09
C ILE A 93 10.65 -2.32 4.96
N GLU A 94 10.45 -2.50 6.26
CA GLU A 94 11.45 -3.04 7.18
C GLU A 94 11.85 -4.46 6.81
N TRP A 95 10.89 -5.32 6.48
CA TRP A 95 11.18 -6.65 5.94
C TRP A 95 12.04 -6.56 4.67
N ALA A 96 11.68 -5.71 3.71
CA ALA A 96 12.48 -5.52 2.50
C ALA A 96 13.91 -5.06 2.81
N ARG A 97 14.09 -4.13 3.76
CA ARG A 97 15.43 -3.70 4.23
C ARG A 97 16.23 -4.83 4.85
N SER A 98 15.57 -5.78 5.53
CA SER A 98 16.26 -6.90 6.19
C SER A 98 16.75 -7.98 5.23
N VAL A 99 16.09 -8.16 4.08
CA VAL A 99 16.39 -9.24 3.12
C VAL A 99 17.22 -8.78 1.92
N LEU A 100 17.26 -7.47 1.65
CA LEU A 100 18.13 -6.91 0.62
C LEU A 100 19.54 -6.71 1.20
N ASP A 101 20.53 -7.30 0.56
CA ASP A 101 21.98 -7.07 0.74
C ASP A 101 22.45 -5.67 0.24
N ARG A 102 21.51 -4.76 -0.05
CA ARG A 102 21.78 -3.42 -0.61
C ARG A 102 20.79 -2.40 -0.02
N PRO A 103 21.21 -1.15 0.22
CA PRO A 103 20.35 -0.16 0.85
C PRO A 103 19.20 0.26 -0.08
N ILE A 104 18.04 0.51 0.52
CA ILE A 104 16.90 1.15 -0.14
C ILE A 104 17.10 2.67 -0.09
N THR A 105 17.13 3.33 -1.25
CA THR A 105 17.34 4.78 -1.40
C THR A 105 16.04 5.56 -1.60
N SER A 106 14.99 4.92 -2.09
CA SER A 106 13.64 5.51 -2.19
C SER A 106 12.57 4.44 -1.98
N VAL A 107 11.41 4.87 -1.46
CA VAL A 107 10.25 4.02 -1.22
C VAL A 107 9.03 4.72 -1.78
N GLU A 108 8.32 4.07 -2.69
CA GLU A 108 7.09 4.60 -3.28
C GLU A 108 5.99 3.55 -3.22
N GLN A 109 4.90 3.88 -2.53
CA GLN A 109 3.69 3.07 -2.60
C GLN A 109 2.99 3.35 -3.92
N LEU A 110 2.92 2.34 -4.80
CA LEU A 110 2.26 2.51 -6.09
C LEU A 110 0.81 2.07 -6.02
N ARG A 111 0.56 0.90 -5.42
CA ARG A 111 -0.77 0.32 -5.38
C ARG A 111 -1.11 -0.25 -4.01
N THR A 112 -2.37 -0.12 -3.62
CA THR A 112 -2.95 -0.89 -2.52
C THR A 112 -4.42 -1.17 -2.82
N TRP A 113 -4.84 -2.42 -2.60
CA TRP A 113 -6.23 -2.85 -2.67
C TRP A 113 -6.43 -4.15 -1.88
N ASN A 114 -7.65 -4.66 -1.84
CA ASN A 114 -8.06 -5.83 -1.05
C ASN A 114 -7.17 -7.08 -1.20
N LEU A 115 -6.43 -7.22 -2.31
CA LEU A 115 -5.66 -8.42 -2.64
C LEU A 115 -4.16 -8.17 -2.88
N SER A 116 -3.68 -6.92 -2.87
CA SER A 116 -2.23 -6.69 -2.84
C SER A 116 -1.85 -5.26 -2.48
N ALA A 117 -0.63 -5.12 -1.95
CA ALA A 117 0.13 -3.87 -1.93
C ALA A 117 1.37 -3.99 -2.82
N ILE A 118 1.69 -2.95 -3.58
CA ILE A 118 2.85 -2.89 -4.47
C ILE A 118 3.65 -1.62 -4.19
N TRP A 119 4.95 -1.82 -4.01
CA TRP A 119 5.92 -0.77 -3.75
C TRP A 119 7.04 -0.81 -4.79
N ARG A 120 7.49 0.38 -5.18
CA ARG A 120 8.72 0.57 -5.93
C ARG A 120 9.81 1.03 -4.97
N LEU A 121 10.94 0.32 -4.99
CA LEU A 121 12.08 0.56 -4.12
C LEU A 121 13.29 0.93 -4.98
N GLY A 122 13.85 2.12 -4.75
CA GLY A 122 15.13 2.52 -5.34
C GLY A 122 16.29 1.85 -4.62
N THR A 123 17.31 1.42 -5.36
CA THR A 123 18.60 0.93 -4.83
C THR A 123 19.75 1.49 -5.68
N PRO A 124 21.00 1.46 -5.20
CA PRO A 124 22.16 1.86 -6.02
C PRO A 124 22.28 1.06 -7.33
N SER A 125 21.77 -0.17 -7.37
CA SER A 125 21.76 -1.06 -8.54
C SER A 125 20.52 -0.93 -9.43
N GLY A 126 19.62 0.01 -9.14
CA GLY A 126 18.35 0.19 -9.85
C GLY A 126 17.11 -0.17 -9.03
N THR A 127 16.03 -0.53 -9.70
CA THR A 127 14.71 -0.69 -9.07
C THR A 127 14.46 -2.12 -8.58
N VAL A 128 13.95 -2.24 -7.35
CA VAL A 128 13.38 -3.46 -6.78
C VAL A 128 11.88 -3.27 -6.57
N TRP A 129 11.10 -4.32 -6.79
CA TRP A 129 9.66 -4.32 -6.56
C TRP A 129 9.34 -5.17 -5.34
N LEU A 130 8.58 -4.60 -4.41
CA LEU A 130 8.01 -5.32 -3.27
C LEU A 130 6.51 -5.47 -3.52
N LYS A 131 6.04 -6.72 -3.50
CA LYS A 131 4.62 -7.05 -3.59
C LYS A 131 4.23 -7.91 -2.40
N GLN A 132 3.16 -7.52 -1.74
CA GLN A 132 2.51 -8.34 -0.72
C GLN A 132 1.16 -8.81 -1.23
N VAL A 133 0.86 -10.08 -0.98
CA VAL A 133 -0.36 -10.74 -1.45
C VAL A 133 -0.90 -11.68 -0.36
N PRO A 134 -2.21 -11.96 -0.34
CA PRO A 134 -2.78 -13.04 0.45
C PRO A 134 -2.13 -14.40 0.18
N ARG A 135 -2.20 -15.30 1.16
CA ARG A 135 -1.58 -16.64 1.11
C ARG A 135 -1.97 -17.46 -0.11
N PHE A 136 -3.19 -17.33 -0.62
CA PHE A 136 -3.63 -18.09 -1.81
C PHE A 136 -2.90 -17.68 -3.10
N PHE A 137 -2.19 -16.55 -3.11
CA PHE A 137 -1.26 -16.14 -4.18
C PHE A 137 0.20 -16.57 -3.95
N ALA A 138 0.50 -17.42 -2.95
CA ALA A 138 1.87 -17.89 -2.67
C ALA A 138 2.56 -18.58 -3.86
N HIS A 139 1.78 -19.10 -4.81
CA HIS A 139 2.28 -19.69 -6.05
C HIS A 139 3.01 -18.67 -6.95
N GLU A 140 2.76 -17.37 -6.80
CA GLU A 140 3.41 -16.30 -7.58
C GLU A 140 4.94 -16.38 -7.47
N ALA A 141 5.48 -16.56 -6.26
CA ALA A 141 6.92 -16.67 -6.05
C ALA A 141 7.54 -17.93 -6.71
N VAL A 142 6.78 -19.03 -6.76
CA VAL A 142 7.21 -20.27 -7.41
C VAL A 142 7.30 -20.06 -8.91
N VAL A 143 6.28 -19.43 -9.51
CA VAL A 143 6.26 -19.11 -10.94
C VAL A 143 7.37 -18.12 -11.31
N LEU A 144 7.59 -17.08 -10.50
CA LEU A 144 8.68 -16.12 -10.74
C LEU A 144 10.06 -16.80 -10.70
N ARG A 145 10.28 -17.72 -9.77
CA ARG A 145 11.52 -18.52 -9.70
C ARG A 145 11.70 -19.40 -10.94
N TYR A 146 10.62 -19.99 -11.44
CA TYR A 146 10.64 -20.81 -12.65
C TYR A 146 10.96 -19.97 -13.89
N LEU A 147 10.27 -18.83 -14.07
CA LEU A 147 10.44 -17.94 -15.23
C LEU A 147 11.79 -17.21 -15.23
N ARG A 148 12.38 -16.98 -14.05
CA ARG A 148 13.61 -16.18 -13.85
C ARG A 148 13.54 -14.75 -14.39
N LYS A 149 12.34 -14.28 -14.73
CA LYS A 149 12.05 -12.93 -15.24
C LYS A 149 10.64 -12.50 -14.82
N PRO A 150 10.49 -11.44 -13.98
CA PRO A 150 11.57 -10.78 -13.24
C PRO A 150 12.29 -11.73 -12.26
N VAL A 151 13.50 -11.36 -11.83
CA VAL A 151 14.28 -12.17 -10.87
C VAL A 151 13.66 -12.02 -9.47
N LEU A 152 13.30 -13.14 -8.86
CA LEU A 152 12.86 -13.18 -7.46
C LEU A 152 14.09 -13.03 -6.54
N LEU A 153 14.17 -11.93 -5.79
CA LEU A 153 15.27 -11.68 -4.85
C LEU A 153 15.05 -12.35 -3.49
N ALA A 154 13.82 -12.29 -2.96
CA ALA A 154 13.45 -12.85 -1.67
C ALA A 154 11.95 -13.18 -1.63
N ARG A 155 11.55 -14.07 -0.71
CA ARG A 155 10.14 -14.34 -0.37
C ARG A 155 10.04 -14.65 1.13
N SER A 156 8.92 -14.31 1.75
CA SER A 156 8.56 -14.78 3.09
C SER A 156 7.33 -15.67 3.01
N GLU A 157 7.28 -16.72 3.83
CA GLU A 157 6.10 -17.57 4.03
C GLU A 157 5.50 -17.41 5.46
N GLU A 158 6.12 -16.64 6.37
CA GLU A 158 5.66 -16.45 7.77
C GLU A 158 4.75 -15.20 7.91
N HIS A 159 3.67 -15.18 8.73
CA HIS A 159 3.35 -15.96 9.94
C HIS A 159 1.93 -16.62 9.99
N PRO A 160 1.76 -17.68 10.82
CA PRO A 160 0.48 -18.27 11.20
C PRO A 160 -0.18 -17.52 12.37
N SER A 161 -1.41 -17.05 12.18
CA SER A 161 -2.33 -16.60 13.24
C SER A 161 -3.66 -16.28 12.55
N VAL A 162 -4.81 -16.90 12.78
CA VAL A 162 -5.32 -17.88 13.77
C VAL A 162 -6.41 -18.69 13.02
N LEU A 163 -6.55 -19.99 13.32
CA LEU A 163 -7.75 -20.78 13.02
C LEU A 163 -8.92 -20.31 13.88
#